data_AF-A0A6U2DI25-F1
#
_entry.id   AF-A0A6U2DI25-F1
#
_cell.length_a   1.000
_cell.length_b   1.000
_cell.length_c   1.000
_cell.angle_alpha   90.00
_cell.angle_beta   90.00
_cell.angle_gamma   90.00
#
_symmetry.space_group_name_H-M   'P 1'
#
loop_
_entity.id
_entity.type
_entity.pdbx_description
1 polymer ?
#
loop_
_entity_poly.entity_id
_entity_poly.type
_entity_poly.pdbx_seq_one_letter_code
_entity_poly.pdbx_strand_id
1 'polypeptide(L)'
;LEDEAGEHISHVRRCIVVSRNADPADFPNDVTVAHSFSDALSAAKDLQDTRFGVENSLDCWVGGGERLYEEALNHKGAFQIHLTTVHTNIDVVKLKDVPINGNQVRVAMFPAKYRWDNNFDRIKEWEGEESGSSS
;
A
#
# COMPACT_ATOMS: atom_id res chain seq x y z
N LEU A 1 -23.80 3.41 4.12
CA LEU A 1 -23.94 2.99 5.53
C LEU A 1 -22.53 3.01 6.08
N GLU A 2 -22.20 4.10 6.77
CA GLU A 2 -21.00 4.19 7.58
C GLU A 2 -21.18 3.21 8.74
N ASP A 3 -20.17 2.38 9.00
CA ASP A 3 -20.18 1.52 10.17
C ASP A 3 -19.93 2.41 11.40
N GLU A 4 -20.92 2.50 12.31
CA GLU A 4 -20.91 3.35 13.50
C GLU A 4 -19.76 3.03 14.48
N ALA A 5 -18.95 1.99 14.20
CA ALA A 5 -17.76 1.64 14.98
C ALA A 5 -16.49 2.41 14.58
N GLY A 6 -16.37 2.97 13.36
CA GLY A 6 -15.14 3.68 12.95
C GLY A 6 -13.84 2.85 13.01
N GLU A 7 -13.92 1.51 13.13
CA GLU A 7 -12.79 0.65 13.48
C GLU A 7 -11.88 0.25 12.29
N HIS A 8 -12.28 0.54 11.05
CA HIS A 8 -11.54 0.09 9.87
C HIS A 8 -10.18 0.79 9.63
N ILE A 9 -9.87 1.88 10.35
CA ILE A 9 -8.56 2.56 10.32
C ILE A 9 -7.92 2.59 11.72
N SER A 10 -8.21 1.60 12.57
CA SER A 10 -7.55 1.49 13.89
C SER A 10 -6.18 0.79 13.85
N HIS A 11 -5.82 0.18 12.71
CA HIS A 11 -4.63 -0.67 12.58
C HIS A 11 -3.35 0.05 12.11
N VAL A 12 -3.48 1.18 11.39
CA VAL A 12 -2.32 1.93 10.90
C VAL A 12 -1.95 3.01 11.91
N ARG A 13 -1.06 2.67 12.84
CA ARG A 13 -0.64 3.59 13.92
C ARG A 13 0.38 4.64 13.47
N ARG A 14 1.09 4.41 12.36
CA ARG A 14 2.13 5.28 11.81
C ARG A 14 2.17 5.16 10.29
N CYS A 15 2.38 6.29 9.62
CA CYS A 15 2.52 6.35 8.18
C CYS A 15 3.94 6.78 7.82
N ILE A 16 4.57 6.07 6.88
CA ILE A 16 5.84 6.46 6.28
C ILE A 16 5.58 6.78 4.81
N VAL A 17 5.80 8.03 4.42
CA VAL A 17 5.68 8.48 3.04
C VAL A 17 7.05 8.43 2.39
N VAL A 18 7.18 7.68 1.29
CA VAL A 18 8.43 7.66 0.51
C VAL A 18 8.36 8.66 -0.63
N SER A 19 9.13 9.74 -0.52
CA SER A 19 9.21 10.76 -1.56
C SER A 19 10.57 11.44 -1.56
N ARG A 20 11.14 11.61 -2.76
CA ARG A 20 12.44 12.30 -2.93
C ARG A 20 12.39 13.79 -2.65
N ASN A 21 11.20 14.39 -2.81
CA ASN A 21 11.04 15.85 -2.85
C ASN A 21 10.05 16.37 -1.81
N ALA A 22 9.40 15.47 -1.06
CA ALA A 22 8.49 15.89 0.00
C ALA A 22 9.29 16.52 1.14
N ASP A 23 8.84 17.66 1.64
CA ASP A 23 9.35 18.26 2.86
C ASP A 23 8.60 17.64 4.06
N PRO A 24 9.29 17.08 5.07
CA PRO A 24 8.66 16.63 6.31
C PRO A 24 7.75 17.69 6.96
N ALA A 25 8.03 18.98 6.78
CA ALA A 25 7.23 20.07 7.33
C ALA A 25 5.82 20.17 6.72
N ASP A 26 5.60 19.59 5.55
CA ASP A 26 4.29 19.57 4.87
C ASP A 26 3.33 18.52 5.45
N PHE A 27 3.80 17.67 6.37
CA PHE A 27 3.03 16.54 6.88
C PHE A 27 2.75 16.68 8.39
N PRO A 28 1.65 16.07 8.87
CA PRO A 28 1.38 16.01 10.31
C PRO A 28 2.47 15.21 11.05
N ASN A 29 2.64 15.49 12.35
CA ASN A 29 3.73 14.92 13.19
C ASN A 29 3.72 13.38 13.33
N ASP A 30 2.63 12.72 12.95
CA ASP A 30 2.50 11.26 12.96
C ASP A 30 2.94 10.59 11.65
N VAL A 31 3.23 11.39 10.62
CA VAL A 31 3.79 10.95 9.34
C VAL A 31 5.30 11.15 9.33
N THR A 32 6.03 10.12 8.93
CA THR A 32 7.48 10.19 8.69
C THR A 32 7.72 10.25 7.18
N VAL A 33 8.53 11.20 6.72
CA VAL A 33 8.96 11.26 5.32
C VAL A 33 10.31 10.57 5.17
N ALA A 34 10.39 9.61 4.27
CA ALA A 34 11.60 8.91 3.88
C ALA A 34 11.92 9.22 2.40
N HIS A 35 13.20 9.34 2.04
CA HIS A 35 13.59 9.71 0.68
C HIS A 35 13.87 8.49 -0.22
N SER A 36 13.90 7.29 0.36
CA SER A 36 14.02 6.02 -0.33
C SER A 36 13.28 4.91 0.42
N PHE A 37 13.07 3.76 -0.24
CA PHE A 37 12.50 2.58 0.42
C PHE A 37 13.41 2.08 1.56
N SER A 38 14.73 2.12 1.36
CA SER A 38 15.69 1.74 2.41
C SER A 38 15.56 2.65 3.63
N ASP A 39 15.42 3.96 3.44
CA ASP A 39 15.23 4.91 4.55
C ASP A 39 13.91 4.64 5.28
N ALA A 40 12.87 4.28 4.54
CA ALA A 40 11.58 3.91 5.13
C ALA A 40 11.68 2.64 5.98
N LEU A 41 12.44 1.64 5.54
CA LEU A 41 12.70 0.44 6.32
C LEU A 41 13.49 0.73 7.59
N SER A 42 14.48 1.64 7.54
CA SER A 42 15.22 2.08 8.72
C SER A 42 14.31 2.81 9.71
N ALA A 43 13.51 3.76 9.21
CA ALA A 43 12.54 4.48 10.03
C ALA A 43 11.50 3.55 10.68
N ALA A 44 11.06 2.50 9.96
CA ALA A 44 10.15 1.50 10.52
C ALA A 44 10.79 0.70 11.67
N LYS A 45 12.09 0.37 11.57
CA LYS A 45 12.83 -0.31 12.65
C LYS A 45 13.03 0.59 13.87
N ASP A 46 13.38 1.86 13.67
CA ASP A 46 13.54 2.81 14.76
C ASP A 46 12.22 3.00 15.54
N LEU A 47 11.08 2.97 14.83
CA LEU A 47 9.75 2.99 15.44
C LEU A 47 9.44 1.71 16.23
N GLN A 48 9.98 0.56 15.84
CA GLN A 48 9.86 -0.70 16.58
C GLN A 48 10.62 -0.63 17.90
N ASP A 49 11.89 -0.25 17.83
CA ASP A 49 12.84 -0.28 18.95
C ASP A 49 12.47 0.71 20.07
N THR A 50 11.87 1.85 19.71
CA THR A 50 11.59 2.92 20.67
C THR A 50 10.31 2.76 21.48
N ARG A 51 9.35 1.91 21.07
CA ARG A 51 8.00 1.93 21.69
C ARG A 51 7.37 0.59 22.01
N PHE A 52 7.78 -0.53 21.40
CA PHE A 52 7.00 -1.77 21.49
C PHE A 52 7.66 -2.90 22.27
N GLY A 53 8.90 -2.72 22.73
CA GLY A 53 9.69 -3.82 23.26
C GLY A 53 10.02 -4.84 22.17
N VAL A 54 11.12 -5.57 22.35
CA VAL A 54 11.70 -6.47 21.33
C VAL A 54 10.78 -7.66 20.96
N GLU A 55 9.65 -7.83 21.64
CA GLU A 55 8.83 -9.05 21.58
C GLU A 55 7.68 -9.04 20.57
N ASN A 56 7.31 -7.88 19.99
CA ASN A 56 6.27 -7.85 18.96
C ASN A 56 6.87 -7.50 17.59
N SER A 57 6.86 -8.47 16.69
CA SER A 57 7.13 -8.23 15.26
C SER A 57 6.11 -7.23 14.73
N LEU A 58 6.53 -6.02 14.38
CA LEU A 58 5.65 -5.07 13.70
C LEU A 58 5.43 -5.52 12.26
N ASP A 59 4.18 -5.88 11.95
CA ASP A 59 3.77 -6.12 10.58
C ASP A 59 3.80 -4.80 9.81
N CYS A 60 4.76 -4.67 8.90
CA CYS A 60 4.88 -3.51 8.02
C CYS A 60 4.04 -3.74 6.76
N TRP A 61 3.08 -2.85 6.52
CA TRP A 61 2.24 -2.88 5.31
C TRP A 61 2.74 -1.85 4.29
N VAL A 62 2.91 -2.28 3.05
CA VAL A 62 3.25 -1.39 1.94
C VAL A 62 1.98 -1.06 1.17
N GLY A 63 1.52 0.19 1.28
CA GLY A 63 0.19 0.61 0.82
C GLY A 63 0.10 1.15 -0.62
N GLY A 64 1.22 1.36 -1.34
CA GLY A 64 1.07 1.87 -2.70
C GLY A 64 2.33 2.38 -3.38
N GLY A 65 2.16 2.68 -4.67
CA GLY A 65 3.20 3.12 -5.61
C GLY A 65 3.81 1.94 -6.36
N GLU A 66 3.72 1.94 -7.70
CA GLU A 66 4.29 0.87 -8.55
C GLU A 66 5.74 0.55 -8.20
N ARG A 67 6.56 1.59 -8.04
CA ARG A 67 7.96 1.48 -7.64
C ARG A 67 8.13 0.89 -6.24
N LEU A 68 7.31 1.29 -5.26
CA LEU A 68 7.39 0.79 -3.89
C LEU A 68 6.96 -0.67 -3.80
N TYR A 69 5.93 -1.09 -4.56
CA TYR A 69 5.58 -2.50 -4.68
C TYR A 69 6.74 -3.30 -5.26
N GLU A 70 7.40 -2.81 -6.30
CA GLU A 70 8.55 -3.52 -6.88
C GLU A 70 9.73 -3.63 -5.90
N GLU A 71 10.06 -2.57 -5.17
CA GLU A 71 11.12 -2.61 -4.15
C GLU A 71 10.74 -3.54 -2.98
N ALA A 72 9.49 -3.49 -2.53
CA ALA A 72 9.00 -4.35 -1.45
C ALA A 72 8.97 -5.83 -1.84
N LEU A 73 8.45 -6.17 -3.02
CA LEU A 73 8.32 -7.55 -3.48
C LEU A 73 9.68 -8.21 -3.78
N ASN A 74 10.71 -7.40 -4.06
CA ASN A 74 12.09 -7.87 -4.17
C ASN A 74 12.83 -7.96 -2.83
N HIS A 75 12.25 -7.44 -1.74
CA HIS A 75 12.89 -7.44 -0.43
C HIS A 75 12.67 -8.78 0.28
N LYS A 76 13.74 -9.35 0.87
CA LYS A 76 13.71 -10.65 1.59
C LYS A 76 12.72 -10.74 2.76
N GLY A 77 12.23 -9.60 3.23
CA GLY A 77 11.24 -9.50 4.31
C GLY A 77 9.78 -9.51 3.82
N ALA A 78 9.52 -9.50 2.51
CA ALA A 78 8.17 -9.64 1.99
C ALA A 78 7.72 -11.09 2.14
N PHE A 79 6.69 -11.31 2.96
CA PHE A 79 6.21 -12.65 3.31
C PHE A 79 4.78 -12.91 2.83
N GLN A 80 3.97 -11.87 2.64
CA GLN A 80 2.58 -11.99 2.21
C GLN A 80 2.18 -10.84 1.28
N ILE A 81 1.30 -11.15 0.33
CA ILE A 81 0.64 -10.17 -0.53
C ILE A 81 -0.86 -10.35 -0.35
N HIS A 82 -1.56 -9.25 -0.11
CA HIS A 82 -3.01 -9.20 -0.01
C HIS A 82 -3.52 -8.48 -1.25
N LEU A 83 -4.14 -9.22 -2.18
CA LEU A 83 -4.65 -8.68 -3.43
C LEU A 83 -6.18 -8.65 -3.41
N THR A 84 -6.75 -7.51 -3.78
CA THR A 84 -8.18 -7.38 -4.00
C THR A 84 -8.45 -7.33 -5.50
N THR A 85 -9.18 -8.32 -6.01
CA THR A 85 -9.64 -8.32 -7.40
C THR A 85 -10.88 -7.44 -7.51
N VAL A 86 -10.78 -6.36 -8.27
CA VAL A 86 -11.92 -5.49 -8.57
C VAL A 86 -12.41 -5.84 -9.97
N HIS A 87 -13.64 -6.34 -10.07
CA HIS A 87 -14.30 -6.67 -11.33
C HIS A 87 -14.80 -5.40 -12.04
N THR A 88 -13.87 -4.57 -12.49
CA THR A 88 -14.17 -3.35 -13.22
C THR A 88 -13.28 -3.23 -14.46
N ASN A 89 -13.88 -2.80 -15.57
CA ASN A 89 -13.16 -2.55 -16.80
C ASN A 89 -12.59 -1.12 -16.75
N ILE A 90 -11.30 -1.00 -16.41
CA ILE A 90 -10.59 0.27 -16.47
C ILE A 90 -9.95 0.41 -17.85
N ASP A 91 -10.39 1.39 -18.62
CA ASP A 91 -9.80 1.74 -19.90
C ASP A 91 -8.54 2.60 -19.67
N VAL A 92 -7.40 1.91 -19.46
CA VAL A 92 -6.11 2.56 -19.19
C VAL A 92 -5.63 3.39 -20.37
N VAL A 93 -6.07 3.09 -21.60
CA VAL A 93 -5.71 3.86 -22.81
C VAL A 93 -6.39 5.22 -22.75
N LYS A 94 -7.71 5.26 -22.52
CA LYS A 94 -8.44 6.52 -22.35
C LYS A 94 -7.90 7.36 -21.20
N LEU A 95 -7.51 6.74 -20.09
CA LEU A 95 -6.96 7.48 -18.95
C LEU A 95 -5.64 8.19 -19.27
N LYS A 96 -4.79 7.61 -20.14
CA LYS A 96 -3.53 8.23 -20.56
C LYS A 96 -3.74 9.42 -21.51
N ASP A 97 -4.82 9.38 -22.28
CA ASP A 97 -5.16 10.39 -23.30
C ASP A 97 -5.92 11.61 -22.72
N VAL A 98 -6.33 11.57 -21.45
CA VAL A 98 -6.92 12.73 -20.76
C VAL A 98 -5.79 13.61 -20.23
N PRO A 99 -5.53 14.80 -20.79
CA PRO A 99 -4.54 15.71 -20.23
C PRO A 99 -5.06 16.28 -18.90
N ILE A 100 -4.31 16.08 -17.81
CA ILE A 100 -4.54 16.77 -16.54
C ILE A 100 -3.52 17.90 -16.46
N ASN A 101 -4.01 19.15 -16.45
CA ASN A 101 -3.17 20.35 -16.44
C ASN A 101 -2.11 20.38 -17.57
N GLY A 102 -2.46 19.87 -18.75
CA GLY A 102 -1.58 19.83 -19.92
C GLY A 102 -0.52 18.72 -19.92
N ASN A 103 -0.50 17.86 -18.89
CA ASN A 103 0.43 16.74 -18.80
C ASN A 103 -0.25 15.40 -19.14
N GLN A 104 0.49 14.51 -19.77
CA GLN A 104 0.07 13.11 -19.93
C GLN A 104 -0.11 12.46 -18.57
N VAL A 105 -1.23 11.76 -18.39
CA VAL A 105 -1.53 11.03 -17.16
C VAL A 105 -0.73 9.74 -17.13
N ARG A 106 0.06 9.58 -16.08
CA ARG A 106 0.77 8.34 -15.78
C ARG A 106 -0.07 7.54 -14.79
N VAL A 107 -0.58 6.40 -15.24
CA VAL A 107 -1.29 5.45 -14.39
C VAL A 107 -0.27 4.50 -13.77
N ALA A 108 -0.14 4.53 -12.44
CA ALA A 108 0.67 3.57 -11.71
C ALA A 108 -0.04 2.21 -11.70
N MET A 109 0.69 1.13 -11.99
CA MET A 109 0.14 -0.22 -12.03
C MET A 109 0.84 -1.12 -11.01
N PHE A 110 0.11 -2.02 -10.35
CA PHE A 110 0.76 -3.08 -9.58
C PHE A 110 1.53 -3.99 -10.57
N PRO A 111 2.80 -4.35 -10.31
CA PRO A 111 3.61 -5.06 -11.32
C PRO A 111 3.03 -6.44 -11.64
N ALA A 112 2.67 -6.66 -12.91
CA ALA A 112 1.91 -7.83 -13.34
C ALA A 112 2.63 -9.17 -13.07
N LYS A 113 3.96 -9.19 -13.13
CA LYS A 113 4.79 -10.36 -12.82
C LYS A 113 4.52 -10.93 -11.43
N TYR A 114 4.16 -10.10 -10.46
CA TYR A 114 3.86 -10.56 -9.10
C TYR A 114 2.39 -10.92 -8.89
N ARG A 115 1.53 -10.78 -9.91
CA ARG A 115 0.11 -11.16 -9.83
C ARG A 115 -0.12 -12.61 -10.21
N TRP A 116 0.59 -13.10 -11.22
CA TRP A 116 0.28 -14.38 -11.89
C TRP A 116 1.48 -15.31 -12.03
N ASP A 117 2.71 -14.81 -11.87
CA ASP A 117 3.90 -15.64 -11.95
C ASP A 117 4.12 -16.26 -10.56
N ASN A 118 3.37 -17.34 -10.28
CA ASN A 118 3.36 -18.37 -9.23
C ASN A 118 4.47 -18.49 -8.15
N ASN A 119 5.19 -17.42 -7.78
CA ASN A 119 6.19 -17.43 -6.71
C ASN A 119 5.58 -17.21 -5.33
N PHE A 120 4.28 -16.93 -5.26
CA PHE A 120 3.52 -16.83 -4.02
C PHE A 120 2.47 -17.94 -3.99
N ASP A 121 2.46 -18.72 -2.92
CA ASP A 121 1.41 -19.69 -2.67
C ASP A 121 0.14 -18.97 -2.21
N ARG A 122 -1.01 -19.34 -2.79
CA ARG A 122 -2.30 -18.80 -2.36
C ARG A 122 -2.64 -19.32 -0.96
N ILE A 123 -2.71 -18.41 0.01
CA ILE A 123 -2.98 -18.75 1.43
C ILE A 123 -4.47 -18.76 1.74
N LYS A 124 -5.23 -17.77 1.25
CA LYS A 124 -6.67 -17.62 1.50
C LYS A 124 -7.32 -16.78 0.40
N GLU A 125 -8.57 -17.08 0.07
CA GLU A 125 -9.44 -16.23 -0.75
C GLU A 125 -10.64 -15.85 0.10
N TRP A 126 -11.05 -14.58 0.02
CA TRP A 126 -12.27 -14.08 0.63
C TRP A 126 -13.20 -13.68 -0.50
N GLU A 127 -14.35 -14.35 -0.58
CA GLU A 127 -15.46 -13.86 -1.36
C GLU A 127 -16.18 -12.83 -0.48
N GLY A 128 -16.26 -11.57 -0.92
CA GLY A 128 -17.02 -10.56 -0.20
C GLY A 128 -18.47 -11.01 -0.10
N GLU A 129 -19.10 -10.90 1.06
CA GLU A 129 -20.53 -11.14 1.20
C GLU A 129 -21.26 -10.17 0.26
N GLU A 130 -21.85 -10.69 -0.82
CA GLU A 130 -22.83 -9.93 -1.57
C GLU A 130 -23.95 -9.58 -0.59
N SER A 131 -24.03 -8.32 -0.19
CA SER A 131 -25.19 -7.78 0.51
C SER A 131 -26.36 -7.82 -0.48
N GLY A 132 -26.95 -9.00 -0.64
CA GLY A 132 -28.14 -9.23 -1.42
C GLY A 132 -29.31 -8.54 -0.74
N SER A 133 -29.63 -7.33 -1.16
CA SER A 133 -31.01 -6.85 -1.11
C SER A 133 -31.73 -7.38 -2.34
N SER A 134 -32.19 -8.63 -2.23
CA SER A 134 -33.23 -9.16 -3.11
C SER A 134 -34.59 -8.64 -2.66
N SER A 135 -35.40 -8.26 -3.65
CA SER A 135 -36.86 -7.96 -3.66
C SER A 135 -37.21 -6.48 -3.80
#